data_AF-A0A7J2RG09-F1
#
_entry.id   AF-A0A7J2RG09-F1
#
_cell.length_a   1.000
_cell.length_b   1.000
_cell.length_c   1.000
_cell.angle_alpha   90.00
_cell.angle_beta   90.00
_cell.angle_gamma   90.00
#
_symmetry.space_group_name_H-M   'P 1'
#
loop_
_entity.id
_entity.type
_entity.pdbx_description
1 polymer ?
#
loop_
_entity_poly.entity_id
_entity_poly.type
_entity_poly.pdbx_seq_one_letter_code
_entity_poly.pdbx_strand_id
1 'polypeptide(L)' 'MVSGCIQCGYNDNPHVLQFDHINPKTKFREVSSMVGYGRKKLDEEIAKCQILCANCHIVKTLEEQ' A
#
# COMPACT_ATOMS: atom_id res chain seq x y z
N MET A 1 4.71 8.15 14.93
CA MET A 1 3.72 7.36 14.16
C MET A 1 3.62 8.03 12.80
N VAL A 2 3.99 7.34 11.72
CA VAL A 2 3.95 7.92 10.37
C VAL A 2 2.51 7.86 9.89
N SER A 3 1.80 8.98 9.98
CA SER A 3 0.42 9.12 9.52
C SER A 3 0.40 9.62 8.08
N GLY A 4 1.11 8.96 7.15
CA GLY A 4 1.25 9.47 5.79
C GLY A 4 2.11 8.60 4.87
N CYS A 5 2.44 9.14 3.71
CA CYS A 5 3.37 8.53 2.76
C CYS A 5 4.74 8.32 3.41
N ILE A 6 5.24 7.08 3.41
CA ILE A 6 6.54 6.77 4.02
C ILE A 6 7.74 7.34 3.25
N GLN A 7 7.56 7.64 1.95
CA GLN A 7 8.61 8.21 1.10
C GLN A 7 8.74 9.73 1.23
N CYS A 8 7.65 10.47 1.01
CA CYS A 8 7.68 11.94 0.99
C CYS A 8 7.05 12.62 2.21
N GLY A 9 6.47 11.84 3.13
CA GLY A 9 5.82 12.38 4.34
C GLY A 9 4.43 12.96 4.11
N TYR A 10 3.89 12.94 2.89
CA TYR A 10 2.57 13.49 2.58
C TYR A 10 1.48 12.92 3.49
N ASN A 11 0.78 13.79 4.22
CA ASN A 11 -0.28 13.42 5.18
C ASN A 11 -1.51 14.32 5.16
N ASP A 12 -1.58 15.31 4.25
CA ASP A 12 -2.66 16.28 4.21
C ASP A 12 -4.02 15.67 3.85
N ASN A 13 -4.03 14.70 2.93
CA ASN A 13 -5.27 14.06 2.47
C ASN A 13 -5.15 12.54 2.45
N PRO A 14 -5.88 11.81 3.30
CA PRO A 14 -5.83 10.35 3.32
C PRO A 14 -6.36 9.71 2.03
N HIS A 15 -7.19 10.41 1.24
CA HIS A 15 -7.72 9.87 -0.01
C HIS A 15 -6.68 9.70 -1.12
N VAL A 16 -5.54 10.39 -1.05
CA VAL A 16 -4.46 10.22 -2.02
C VAL A 16 -3.40 9.21 -1.57
N LEU A 17 -3.57 8.65 -0.37
CA LEU A 17 -2.72 7.57 0.14
C LEU A 17 -3.21 6.23 -0.41
N GLN A 18 -2.26 5.40 -0.79
CA GLN A 18 -2.47 4.08 -1.39
C GLN A 18 -1.68 3.03 -0.61
N PHE A 19 -2.24 1.83 -0.55
CA PHE A 19 -1.54 0.64 -0.06
C PHE A 19 -0.62 0.15 -1.18
N ASP A 20 0.69 0.23 -0.93
CA ASP A 20 1.73 -0.29 -1.80
C ASP A 20 2.33 -1.54 -1.17
N HIS A 21 2.46 -2.63 -1.92
CA HIS A 21 3.14 -3.82 -1.40
C HIS A 21 4.65 -3.57 -1.35
N ILE A 22 5.24 -3.77 -0.17
CA ILE A 22 6.70 -3.62 0.03
C ILE A 22 7.47 -4.55 -0.91
N ASN A 23 6.96 -5.77 -1.12
CA ASN A 23 7.51 -6.70 -2.09
C ASN A 23 6.38 -7.31 -2.94
N PRO A 24 6.25 -6.91 -4.22
CA PRO A 24 5.18 -7.39 -5.09
C PRO A 24 5.23 -8.89 -5.37
N LYS A 25 6.36 -9.58 -5.13
CA LYS A 25 6.46 -11.05 -5.28
C LYS A 25 5.84 -11.81 -4.11
N THR A 26 5.64 -11.16 -2.97
CA THR A 26 5.09 -11.76 -1.74
C THR A 26 3.61 -11.46 -1.54
N LYS A 27 3.03 -10.64 -2.41
CA LYS A 27 1.61 -10.30 -2.36
C LYS A 27 0.77 -11.51 -2.69
N PHE A 28 -0.27 -11.73 -1.89
CA PHE A 28 -1.28 -12.73 -2.24
C PHE A 28 -2.22 -12.15 -3.30
N ARG A 29 -2.73 -10.94 -3.07
CA ARG A 29 -3.57 -10.15 -3.99
C ARG A 29 -3.52 -8.67 -3.62
N GLU A 30 -4.00 -7.84 -4.54
CA GLU A 30 -4.32 -6.44 -4.25
C GLU A 30 -5.30 -6.34 -3.07
N VAL A 31 -5.00 -5.50 -2.08
CA VAL A 31 -5.86 -5.30 -0.89
C VAL A 31 -7.26 -4.86 -1.31
N SER A 32 -7.37 -4.04 -2.35
CA SER A 32 -8.64 -3.59 -2.96
C SER A 32 -9.49 -4.74 -3.54
N SER A 33 -8.86 -5.87 -3.90
CA SER A 33 -9.54 -7.05 -4.43
C SER A 33 -9.95 -8.04 -3.34
N MET A 34 -9.64 -7.75 -2.06
CA MET A 34 -9.89 -8.66 -0.94
C MET A 34 -11.21 -8.41 -0.19
N VAL A 35 -12.15 -7.68 -0.78
CA VAL A 35 -13.45 -7.29 -0.18
C VAL A 35 -14.30 -8.50 0.30
N GLY A 36 -14.09 -9.70 -0.24
CA GLY A 36 -14.76 -10.94 0.19
C GLY A 36 -13.94 -11.87 1.08
N TYR A 37 -12.71 -11.50 1.46
CA TYR A 37 -11.84 -12.35 2.27
C TYR A 37 -12.08 -12.13 3.77
N GLY A 38 -11.86 -13.19 4.56
CA GLY A 38 -11.95 -13.10 6.02
C GLY A 38 -10.95 -12.08 6.59
N ARG A 39 -11.37 -11.37 7.64
CA ARG A 39 -10.62 -10.26 8.25
C ARG A 39 -9.16 -10.59 8.54
N LYS A 40 -8.89 -11.80 9.05
CA LYS A 40 -7.53 -12.27 9.34
C LYS A 40 -6.62 -12.23 8.11
N LYS A 41 -7.08 -12.73 6.97
CA LYS A 41 -6.29 -12.72 5.72
C LYS A 41 -6.08 -11.31 5.18
N LEU A 42 -7.07 -10.44 5.36
CA LEU A 42 -6.95 -9.04 4.97
C LEU A 42 -5.89 -8.34 5.83
N ASP A 43 -5.91 -8.52 7.14
CA ASP A 43 -4.94 -7.92 8.05
C ASP A 43 -3.52 -8.48 7.80
N GLU A 44 -3.39 -9.78 7.53
CA GLU A 44 -2.12 -10.41 7.13
C GLU A 44 -1.56 -9.84 5.82
N GLU A 45 -2.42 -9.47 4.87
CA GLU A 45 -1.98 -8.86 3.61
C GLU A 45 -1.64 -7.38 3.79
N ILE A 46 -2.44 -6.63 4.54
CA ILE A 46 -2.17 -5.22 4.87
C ILE A 46 -0.84 -5.07 5.59
N ALA A 47 -0.45 -6.03 6.43
CA ALA A 47 0.84 -6.03 7.12
C ALA A 47 2.05 -6.10 6.17
N LYS A 48 1.86 -6.52 4.92
CA LYS A 48 2.90 -6.53 3.87
C LYS A 48 2.90 -5.25 3.03
N CYS A 49 1.94 -4.37 3.26
CA CYS A 49 1.83 -3.10 2.58
C CYS A 49 2.48 -1.98 3.39
N GLN A 50 2.99 -0.99 2.68
CA GLN A 50 3.35 0.32 3.18
C GLN A 50 2.38 1.37 2.62
N ILE A 51 2.34 2.54 3.24
CA ILE A 51 1.52 3.66 2.79
C ILE A 51 2.36 4.59 1.93
N LEU A 52 1.96 4.79 0.68
CA LEU A 52 2.55 5.75 -0.24
C LEU A 52 1.48 6.70 -0.77
N CYS A 53 1.85 7.93 -1.12
CA CYS A 53 0.96 8.77 -1.93
C CYS A 53 0.97 8.26 -3.38
N ALA A 54 -0.10 8.57 -4.12
CA ALA A 54 -0.25 8.15 -5.52
C ALA A 54 0.99 8.42 -6.38
N ASN A 55 1.66 9.57 -6.19
CA ASN A 55 2.87 9.92 -6.94
C ASN A 55 4.05 9.00 -6.60
N CYS A 56 4.37 8.84 -5.32
CA CYS A 56 5.47 7.95 -4.89
C CYS A 56 5.19 6.49 -5.25
N HIS A 57 3.93 6.07 -5.22
CA HIS A 57 3.52 4.73 -5.61
C HIS A 57 3.75 4.46 -7.11
N ILE A 58 3.38 5.41 -7.98
CA ILE A 58 3.65 5.31 -9.43
C ILE A 58 5.16 5.28 -9.70
N VAL A 59 5.94 6.15 -9.06
CA VAL A 59 7.40 6.16 -9.22
C VAL A 59 8.00 4.81 -8.86
N LYS A 60 7.67 4.27 -7.68
CA LYS A 60 8.13 2.94 -7.26
C LYS A 60 7.70 1.84 -8.24
N THR A 61 6.45 1.88 -8.72
CA THR A 61 5.95 0.90 -9.69
C THR A 61 6.77 0.91 -10.98
N LEU A 62 7.14 2.10 -11.46
CA LEU A 62 7.97 2.24 -12.67
C LEU A 62 9.42 1.81 -12.44
N GLU A 63 9.95 1.96 -11.23
CA GLU A 63 11.30 1.52 -10.86
C GLU A 63 11.40 0.00 -10.63
N GLU A 64 10.30 -0.65 -10.24
CA GLU A 64 10.23 -2.09 -9.96
C GLU A 64 9.77 -2.95 -11.15
N GLN A 65 9.45 -2.34 -12.31
CA GLN A 65 9.11 -3.03 -13.57
C GLN A 65 10.33 -3.35 -14.43
#